data_AF-A0A6G3XBZ3-F1
#
_entry.id   AF-A0A6G3XBZ3-F1
#
_cell.length_a   1.000
_cell.length_b   1.000
_cell.length_c   1.000
_cell.angle_alpha   90.00
_cell.angle_beta   90.00
_cell.angle_gamma   90.00
#
_symmetry.space_group_name_H-M   'P 1'
#
loop_
_entity.id
_entity.type
_entity.pdbx_description
1 polymer ?
#
loop_
_entity_poly.entity_id
_entity_poly.type
_entity_poly.pdbx_seq_one_letter_code
_entity_poly.pdbx_strand_id
1 'polypeptide(L)'
;EEIPDAADAVAGLCPQHQELVDEAAYAYPDGVHTGKGLRPGAYRSASPTAACSWRITGAGGRELSSGSSDTGVSRKITIPTSARTFTSTGCYAWLPEGAEG
;
A
#
# COMPACT_ATOMS: atom_id res chain seq x y z
N GLU A 1 -14.25 -28.86 2.48
CA GLU A 1 -14.57 -27.52 1.96
C GLU A 1 -13.26 -26.82 1.69
N GLU A 2 -12.87 -26.71 0.42
CA GLU A 2 -11.68 -25.97 0.00
C GLU A 2 -12.09 -24.52 -0.20
N ILE A 3 -11.40 -23.58 0.47
CA ILE A 3 -11.65 -22.17 0.28
C ILE A 3 -10.92 -21.75 -1.00
N PRO A 4 -11.65 -21.28 -2.03
CA PRO A 4 -11.07 -21.10 -3.37
C PRO A 4 -10.17 -19.85 -3.46
N ASP A 5 -10.32 -18.90 -2.53
CA ASP A 5 -9.63 -17.62 -2.55
C ASP A 5 -8.92 -17.32 -1.22
N ALA A 6 -7.71 -16.76 -1.32
CA ALA A 6 -6.92 -16.42 -0.15
C ALA A 6 -7.60 -15.36 0.74
N ALA A 7 -8.39 -14.45 0.17
CA ALA A 7 -9.13 -13.44 0.92
C ALA A 7 -10.26 -14.07 1.76
N ASP A 8 -11.01 -15.00 1.17
CA ASP A 8 -12.07 -15.75 1.88
C ASP A 8 -11.48 -16.60 3.02
N ALA A 9 -10.26 -17.11 2.84
CA ALA A 9 -9.59 -17.87 3.89
C ALA A 9 -9.21 -16.97 5.08
N VAL A 10 -8.76 -15.74 4.83
CA VAL A 10 -8.40 -14.78 5.89
C VAL A 10 -9.62 -14.43 6.75
N ALA A 11 -10.81 -14.32 6.16
CA ALA A 11 -12.05 -14.08 6.90
C ALA A 11 -12.33 -15.19 7.93
N GLY A 12 -12.08 -16.45 7.58
CA GLY A 12 -12.23 -17.60 8.48
C GLY A 12 -11.09 -17.76 9.49
N LEU A 13 -9.87 -17.31 9.15
CA LEU A 13 -8.67 -17.48 9.98
C LEU A 13 -8.48 -16.38 11.03
N CYS A 14 -8.94 -15.16 10.76
CA CYS A 14 -8.78 -14.01 11.65
C CYS A 14 -10.13 -13.33 11.97
N PRO A 15 -11.11 -14.06 12.54
CA PRO A 15 -12.46 -13.54 12.76
C PRO A 15 -12.53 -12.41 13.80
N GLN A 16 -11.54 -12.34 14.72
CA GLN A 16 -11.44 -11.28 15.73
C GLN A 16 -10.76 -10.00 15.22
N HIS A 17 -10.20 -10.04 14.00
CA HIS A 17 -9.43 -8.93 13.41
C HIS A 17 -9.99 -8.50 12.06
N GLN A 18 -11.28 -8.76 11.79
CA GLN A 18 -11.92 -8.42 10.52
C GLN A 18 -11.75 -6.95 10.17
N GLU A 19 -11.94 -6.03 11.11
CA GLU A 19 -11.75 -4.59 10.89
C GLU A 19 -10.32 -4.24 10.41
N LEU A 20 -9.30 -4.93 10.93
CA LEU A 20 -7.91 -4.73 10.50
C LEU A 20 -7.65 -5.35 9.12
N VAL A 21 -8.33 -6.45 8.79
CA VAL A 21 -8.24 -7.09 7.47
C VAL A 21 -8.90 -6.20 6.41
N ASP A 22 -10.05 -5.62 6.72
CA ASP A 22 -10.74 -4.66 5.86
C ASP A 22 -9.88 -3.41 5.63
N GLU A 23 -9.28 -2.84 6.68
CA GLU A 23 -8.34 -1.70 6.54
C GLU A 23 -7.15 -2.07 5.65
N ALA A 24 -6.57 -3.27 5.85
CA ALA A 24 -5.49 -3.77 5.03
C ALA A 24 -5.88 -4.00 3.55
N ALA A 25 -7.17 -4.20 3.24
CA ALA A 25 -7.65 -4.25 1.85
C ALA A 25 -7.52 -2.89 1.12
N TYR A 26 -7.34 -1.80 1.87
CA TYR A 26 -7.01 -0.47 1.34
C TYR A 26 -5.52 -0.21 1.20
N ALA A 27 -4.67 -1.13 1.67
CA ALA A 27 -3.23 -1.02 1.53
C ALA A 27 -2.75 -1.22 0.09
N TYR A 28 -1.53 -0.75 -0.18
CA TYR A 28 -0.80 -1.10 -1.40
C TYR A 28 0.33 -2.07 -1.10
N PRO A 29 0.28 -3.31 -1.59
CA PRO A 29 1.47 -4.16 -1.58
C PRO A 29 2.57 -3.56 -2.49
N ASP A 30 3.80 -4.06 -2.38
CA ASP A 30 4.82 -3.76 -3.39
C ASP A 30 4.33 -4.14 -4.80
N GLY A 31 4.75 -3.37 -5.80
CA GLY A 31 4.32 -3.51 -7.19
C GLY A 31 4.00 -2.18 -7.85
N VAL A 32 3.31 -2.24 -8.99
CA VAL A 32 2.91 -1.08 -9.79
C VAL A 32 1.38 -0.95 -9.74
N HIS A 33 0.90 0.15 -9.17
CA HIS A 33 -0.51 0.48 -9.00
C HIS A 33 -0.88 1.64 -9.91
N THR A 34 -1.94 1.50 -10.69
CA THR A 34 -2.37 2.52 -11.66
C THR A 34 -3.90 2.65 -11.71
N GLY A 35 -4.36 3.73 -12.34
CA GLY A 35 -5.78 3.89 -12.70
C GLY A 35 -6.67 4.27 -11.52
N LYS A 36 -7.96 3.89 -11.59
CA LYS A 36 -8.98 4.26 -10.61
C LYS A 36 -8.81 3.62 -9.23
N GLY A 37 -7.92 2.63 -9.11
CA GLY A 37 -7.58 1.98 -7.83
C GLY A 37 -6.64 2.80 -6.96
N LEU A 38 -6.07 3.91 -7.47
CA LEU A 38 -5.29 4.85 -6.68
C LEU A 38 -6.20 5.70 -5.81
N ARG A 39 -6.08 5.47 -4.51
CA ARG A 39 -6.75 6.11 -3.38
C ARG A 39 -5.81 7.16 -2.79
N PRO A 40 -6.10 8.46 -2.97
CA PRO A 40 -5.33 9.52 -2.35
C PRO A 40 -5.40 9.43 -0.82
N GLY A 41 -4.31 9.76 -0.14
CA GLY A 41 -4.25 9.63 1.33
C GLY A 41 -2.83 9.51 1.87
N ALA A 42 -2.71 9.44 3.19
CA ALA A 42 -1.46 9.17 3.88
C ALA A 42 -1.27 7.66 4.06
N TYR A 43 -0.05 7.18 3.89
CA TYR A 43 0.28 5.77 4.04
C TYR A 43 1.61 5.59 4.75
N ARG A 44 1.74 4.48 5.49
CA ARG A 44 2.96 4.05 6.17
C ARG A 44 3.39 2.68 5.68
N SER A 45 4.68 2.52 5.40
CA SER A 45 5.23 1.21 5.06
C SER A 45 5.23 0.27 6.27
N ALA A 46 4.68 -0.93 6.12
CA ALA A 46 4.49 -1.89 7.21
C ALA A 46 5.79 -2.51 7.70
N SER A 47 6.63 -3.02 6.79
CA SER A 47 7.87 -3.73 7.13
C SER A 47 8.89 -3.61 5.99
N PRO A 48 9.42 -2.40 5.75
CA PRO A 48 10.34 -2.19 4.65
C PRO A 48 11.67 -2.90 4.88
N THR A 49 12.25 -3.39 3.79
CA THR A 49 13.64 -3.86 3.76
C THR A 49 14.61 -2.67 3.63
N ALA A 50 15.91 -2.94 3.71
CA ALA A 50 16.96 -1.98 3.35
C ALA A 50 17.01 -1.61 1.86
N ALA A 51 16.11 -2.16 1.04
CA ALA A 51 15.98 -1.83 -0.39
C ALA A 51 14.62 -1.20 -0.71
N CYS A 52 13.91 -0.65 0.28
CA CYS A 52 12.62 -0.02 0.06
C CYS A 52 12.77 1.23 -0.82
N SER A 53 12.06 1.26 -1.94
CA SER A 53 11.98 2.41 -2.82
C SER A 53 10.56 2.61 -3.32
N TRP A 54 10.18 3.86 -3.54
CA TRP A 54 8.88 4.21 -4.06
C TRP A 54 8.93 5.38 -5.03
N ARG A 55 7.96 5.42 -5.94
CA ARG A 55 7.75 6.53 -6.87
C ARG A 55 6.26 6.72 -7.12
N ILE A 56 5.83 7.98 -7.09
CA ILE A 56 4.49 8.43 -7.40
C ILE A 56 4.58 9.37 -8.60
N THR A 57 3.85 9.06 -9.66
CA THR A 57 3.78 9.91 -10.86
C THR A 57 2.35 10.32 -11.15
N GLY A 58 2.21 11.49 -11.78
CA GLY A 58 0.96 12.08 -12.24
C GLY A 58 0.77 11.92 -13.74
N ALA A 59 -0.11 12.74 -14.32
CA ALA A 59 -0.38 12.73 -15.75
C ALA A 59 0.91 12.93 -16.58
N GLY A 60 1.04 12.16 -17.66
CA GLY A 60 2.21 12.20 -18.54
C GLY A 60 3.51 11.68 -17.91
N GLY A 61 3.43 10.92 -16.81
CA GLY A 61 4.61 10.35 -16.13
C GLY A 61 5.40 11.36 -15.30
N ARG A 62 4.84 12.56 -15.06
CA ARG A 62 5.48 13.57 -14.21
C ARG A 62 5.67 13.04 -12.80
N GLU A 63 6.89 13.05 -12.28
CA GLU A 63 7.13 12.67 -10.88
C GLU A 63 6.47 13.68 -9.93
N LEU A 64 5.68 13.17 -8.99
CA LEU A 64 5.03 13.94 -7.92
C LEU A 64 5.76 13.76 -6.59
N SER A 65 6.26 12.55 -6.33
CA SER A 65 7.04 12.22 -5.14
C SER A 65 7.81 10.92 -5.38
N SER A 66 9.01 10.80 -4.82
CA SER A 66 9.81 9.58 -4.87
C SER A 66 10.71 9.51 -3.64
N GLY A 67 11.24 8.32 -3.35
CA GLY A 67 12.20 8.15 -2.27
C GLY A 67 12.66 6.71 -2.10
N SER A 68 13.64 6.54 -1.22
CA SER A 68 14.15 5.24 -0.81
C SER A 68 14.51 5.23 0.67
N SER A 69 14.58 4.02 1.23
CA SER A 69 14.97 3.74 2.61
C SER A 69 15.93 2.55 2.64
N ASP A 70 17.12 2.80 3.17
CA ASP A 70 18.21 1.85 3.32
C ASP A 70 18.31 1.25 4.73
N THR A 71 17.46 1.72 5.65
CA THR A 71 17.54 1.38 7.07
C THR A 71 16.52 0.32 7.51
N GLY A 72 15.59 -0.08 6.63
CA GLY A 72 14.44 -0.92 7.00
C GLY A 72 13.46 -0.25 7.98
N VAL A 73 13.60 1.06 8.20
CA VAL A 73 12.69 1.84 9.05
C VAL A 73 11.45 2.24 8.25
N SER A 74 10.28 2.17 8.88
CA SER A 74 9.00 2.59 8.31
C SER A 74 9.04 4.02 7.78
N ARG A 75 8.52 4.22 6.57
CA ARG A 75 8.38 5.53 5.91
C ARG A 75 6.92 5.90 5.77
N LYS A 76 6.67 7.20 5.73
CA LYS A 76 5.36 7.77 5.47
C LYS A 76 5.36 8.47 4.11
N ILE A 77 4.30 8.30 3.35
CA ILE A 77 4.08 8.95 2.07
C ILE A 77 2.67 9.50 2.00
N THR A 78 2.46 10.42 1.06
CA THR A 78 1.13 10.89 0.71
C THR A 78 0.94 10.65 -0.78
N ILE A 79 -0.12 9.91 -1.14
CA ILE A 79 -0.56 9.78 -2.53
C ILE A 79 -1.47 10.97 -2.83
N PRO A 80 -1.05 11.94 -3.66
CA PRO A 80 -1.88 13.09 -4.01
C PRO A 80 -3.03 12.67 -4.95
N THR A 81 -4.09 13.48 -5.00
CA THR A 81 -5.24 13.28 -5.91
C THR A 81 -4.87 13.31 -7.40
N SER A 82 -3.74 13.94 -7.74
CA SER A 82 -3.20 13.98 -9.09
C SER A 82 -2.38 12.74 -9.49
N ALA A 83 -2.17 11.79 -8.56
CA ALA A 83 -1.42 10.57 -8.82
C ALA A 83 -2.12 9.69 -9.87
N ARG A 84 -1.32 9.11 -10.75
CA ARG A 84 -1.73 8.20 -11.83
C ARG A 84 -1.01 6.86 -11.75
N THR A 85 0.17 6.84 -11.15
CA THR A 85 0.92 5.62 -10.88
C THR A 85 1.61 5.72 -9.52
N PHE A 86 1.52 4.64 -8.76
CA PHE A 86 2.32 4.41 -7.57
C PHE A 86 3.13 3.13 -7.77
N THR A 87 4.43 3.20 -7.59
CA THR A 87 5.33 2.05 -7.68
C THR A 87 6.06 1.92 -6.36
N SER A 88 6.10 0.70 -5.84
CA SER A 88 6.82 0.37 -4.62
C SER A 88 7.60 -0.93 -4.80
N THR A 89 8.79 -1.01 -4.21
CA THR A 89 9.63 -2.20 -4.23
C THR A 89 10.39 -2.31 -2.93
N GLY A 90 10.33 -3.48 -2.29
CA GLY A 90 11.06 -3.76 -1.05
C GLY A 90 10.48 -3.06 0.18
N CYS A 91 9.28 -2.48 0.10
CA CYS A 91 8.59 -1.81 1.20
C CYS A 91 7.51 -2.70 1.86
N TYR A 92 7.30 -3.91 1.33
CA TYR A 92 6.29 -4.91 1.69
C TYR A 92 4.86 -4.46 1.38
N ALA A 93 4.36 -3.50 2.14
CA ALA A 93 3.04 -2.91 1.94
C ALA A 93 2.97 -1.50 2.53
N TRP A 94 2.06 -0.69 2.00
CA TRP A 94 1.74 0.67 2.45
C TRP A 94 0.34 0.68 3.04
N LEU A 95 0.26 0.73 4.37
CA LEU A 95 -0.98 0.75 5.13
C LEU A 95 -1.51 2.19 5.20
N PRO A 96 -2.81 2.44 4.98
CA PRO A 96 -3.37 3.76 5.13
C PRO A 96 -3.19 4.27 6.57
N GLU A 97 -2.79 5.52 6.74
CA GLU A 97 -2.76 6.19 8.04
C GLU A 97 -3.97 7.12 8.15
N GLY A 98 -4.88 6.80 9.07
CA GLY A 98 -6.06 7.63 9.32
C GLY A 98 -7.19 7.48 8.29
N ALA A 99 -7.21 6.38 7.53
CA ALA A 99 -8.47 5.89 7.00
C ALA A 99 -9.21 5.26 8.18
N GLU A 100 -10.12 6.01 8.80
CA GLU A 100 -11.17 5.35 9.58
C GLU A 100 -11.90 4.43 8.61
N GLY A 101 -12.00 3.14 8.96
CA GLY A 101 -12.55 2.08 8.11
C GLY A 101 -13.93 2.39 7.54
#